data_AF-A0A8R1U0C3-F1
#
_entry.id   AF-A0A8R1U0C3-F1
#
_cell.length_a   1.000
_cell.length_b   1.000
_cell.length_c   1.000
_cell.angle_alpha   90.00
_cell.angle_beta   90.00
_cell.angle_gamma   90.00
#
_symmetry.space_group_name_H-M   'P 1'
#
loop_
_entity.id
_entity.type
_entity.pdbx_description
1 polymer ?
#
loop_
_entity_poly.entity_id
_entity_poly.type
_entity_poly.pdbx_seq_one_letter_code
_entity_poly.pdbx_strand_id
1 'polypeptide(L)'
;MNREFLWKLNKRWARRIRISIVSLTVASVPSLYLLANGPYLKEYFEKRYSVCNVLPNHLQQIVDSEYEKFLMSEDRIRKKKRVTFYWSMSEKYLDSVTHGALNSPWGARTALPFYTQFQTFNEAYDYCKKKLEPMLFMDEQACVIWESSIGRQIIETFVLSEDALRFLIQRDLIAHEAVKRMALFAFYWFCYTSIAFMLAQIILHYYFTGSILWFCGLSLVLNAPACWGSVQNAKLDWHTTDQSADADAARVSLAHSRGGKEYYQKLLKRNRLLREIIHDGVKKVSAVGNPNNSNTSYWSRYTALVDLHAENNLLDKISTAGDS
;
A
#
# COMPACT_ATOMS: atom_id res chain seq x y z
N MET A 1 -54.19 27.78 1.12
CA MET A 1 -52.93 27.61 0.37
C MET A 1 -53.16 26.65 -0.79
N ASN A 2 -52.89 27.05 -2.04
CA ASN A 2 -53.26 26.29 -3.24
C ASN A 2 -52.45 24.97 -3.38
N ARG A 3 -53.09 23.87 -3.76
CA ARG A 3 -52.45 22.54 -3.93
C ARG A 3 -51.27 22.60 -4.90
N GLU A 4 -51.36 23.42 -5.95
CA GLU A 4 -50.27 23.61 -6.91
C GLU A 4 -49.02 24.25 -6.29
N PHE A 5 -49.20 25.18 -5.35
CA PHE A 5 -48.09 25.83 -4.66
C PHE A 5 -47.35 24.83 -3.78
N LEU A 6 -48.10 24.04 -2.99
CA LEU A 6 -47.55 22.94 -2.17
C LEU A 6 -46.79 21.91 -3.03
N TRP A 7 -47.34 21.53 -4.18
CA TRP A 7 -46.70 20.58 -5.09
C TRP A 7 -45.40 21.12 -5.70
N LYS A 8 -45.39 22.37 -6.16
CA LYS A 8 -44.17 23.05 -6.67
C LYS A 8 -43.11 23.16 -5.58
N LEU A 9 -43.50 23.48 -4.34
CA LEU A 9 -42.59 23.56 -3.19
C LEU A 9 -41.96 22.19 -2.88
N ASN A 10 -42.77 21.13 -2.84
CA ASN A 10 -42.30 19.76 -2.63
C ASN A 10 -41.31 19.31 -3.71
N LYS A 11 -41.57 19.61 -4.99
CA LYS A 11 -40.63 19.30 -6.08
C LYS A 11 -39.29 20.03 -5.95
N ARG A 12 -39.30 21.30 -5.54
CA ARG A 12 -38.07 22.08 -5.30
C ARG A 12 -37.25 21.51 -4.15
N TRP A 13 -37.90 21.19 -3.03
CA TRP A 13 -37.24 20.55 -1.89
C TRP A 13 -36.68 19.17 -2.23
N ALA A 14 -37.46 18.33 -2.92
CA ALA A 14 -36.99 17.02 -3.36
C ALA A 14 -35.77 17.11 -4.29
N ARG A 15 -35.73 18.11 -5.18
CA ARG A 15 -34.54 18.36 -6.01
C ARG A 15 -33.32 18.79 -5.17
N ARG A 16 -33.50 19.70 -4.20
CA ARG A 16 -32.41 20.15 -3.31
C ARG A 16 -31.83 18.99 -2.51
N ILE A 17 -32.68 18.18 -1.88
CA ILE A 17 -32.24 17.02 -1.10
C ILE A 17 -31.45 16.04 -1.98
N ARG A 18 -31.92 15.73 -3.20
CA ARG A 18 -31.20 14.86 -4.13
C ARG A 18 -29.81 15.41 -4.48
N ILE A 19 -29.71 16.68 -4.82
CA ILE A 19 -28.41 17.33 -5.12
C ILE A 19 -27.49 17.29 -3.90
N SER A 20 -28.01 17.53 -2.71
CA SER A 20 -27.25 17.44 -1.46
C SER A 20 -26.73 16.03 -1.20
N ILE A 21 -27.54 14.98 -1.41
CA ILE A 21 -27.09 13.59 -1.28
C ILE A 21 -25.97 13.28 -2.28
N VAL A 22 -26.17 13.62 -3.57
CA VAL A 22 -25.18 13.38 -4.63
C VAL A 22 -23.87 14.08 -4.29
N SER A 23 -23.92 15.38 -4.02
CA SER A 23 -22.71 16.18 -3.72
C SER A 23 -21.98 15.64 -2.49
N LEU A 24 -22.71 15.29 -1.42
CA LEU A 24 -22.11 14.73 -0.22
C LEU A 24 -21.44 13.37 -0.49
N THR A 25 -22.12 12.43 -1.15
CA THR A 25 -21.58 11.09 -1.40
C THR A 25 -20.41 11.11 -2.39
N VAL A 26 -20.52 11.88 -3.47
CA VAL A 26 -19.49 11.97 -4.51
C VAL A 26 -18.23 12.66 -3.99
N ALA A 27 -18.38 13.73 -3.20
CA ALA A 27 -17.23 14.54 -2.76
C ALA A 27 -16.61 14.09 -1.42
N SER A 28 -17.39 13.53 -0.49
CA SER A 28 -16.91 13.26 0.89
C SER A 28 -15.76 12.25 0.94
N VAL A 29 -15.89 11.10 0.27
CA VAL A 29 -14.87 10.05 0.33
C VAL A 29 -13.55 10.50 -0.33
N PRO A 30 -13.54 11.07 -1.55
CA PRO A 30 -12.33 11.65 -2.14
C PRO A 30 -11.72 12.74 -1.28
N SER A 31 -12.54 13.63 -0.72
CA SER A 31 -12.05 14.71 0.14
C SER A 31 -11.38 14.17 1.40
N LEU A 32 -12.02 13.25 2.12
CA LEU A 32 -11.43 12.63 3.31
C LEU A 32 -10.15 11.85 2.98
N TYR A 33 -10.14 11.12 1.86
CA TYR A 33 -8.96 10.37 1.42
C TYR A 33 -7.79 11.30 1.05
N LEU A 34 -8.05 12.37 0.31
CA LEU A 34 -7.03 13.37 -0.07
C LEU A 34 -6.55 14.18 1.14
N LEU A 35 -7.44 14.46 2.10
CA LEU A 35 -7.08 15.10 3.36
C LEU A 35 -6.14 14.22 4.19
N ALA A 36 -6.44 12.92 4.29
CA ALA A 36 -5.62 11.93 5.02
C ALA A 36 -4.27 11.65 4.34
N ASN A 37 -4.17 11.81 3.03
CA ASN A 37 -2.90 11.67 2.29
C ASN A 37 -2.27 13.03 1.90
N GLY A 38 -2.79 14.13 2.45
CA GLY A 38 -2.35 15.49 2.17
C GLY A 38 -2.09 16.27 3.46
N PRO A 39 -2.88 17.30 3.79
CA PRO A 39 -2.61 18.18 4.92
C PRO A 39 -2.56 17.48 6.28
N TYR A 40 -3.34 16.41 6.47
CA TYR A 40 -3.34 15.63 7.72
C TYR A 40 -2.50 14.35 7.63
N LEU A 41 -1.64 14.22 6.63
CA LEU A 41 -0.83 13.02 6.40
C LEU A 41 0.01 12.66 7.63
N LYS A 42 0.59 13.66 8.31
CA LYS A 42 1.39 13.44 9.51
C LYS A 42 0.57 12.82 10.63
N GLU A 43 -0.49 13.52 11.02
CA GLU A 43 -1.34 13.16 12.15
C GLU A 43 -2.08 11.85 11.89
N TYR A 44 -2.56 11.65 10.66
CA TYR A 44 -3.20 10.41 10.24
C TYR A 44 -2.22 9.24 10.34
N PHE A 45 -1.02 9.38 9.76
CA PHE A 45 -0.05 8.29 9.68
C PHE A 45 0.48 7.91 11.07
N GLU A 46 0.95 8.88 11.85
CA GLU A 46 1.53 8.64 13.19
C GLU A 46 0.48 8.13 14.20
N LYS A 47 -0.80 8.51 14.04
CA LYS A 47 -1.89 8.00 14.87
C LYS A 47 -2.34 6.59 14.45
N ARG A 48 -2.32 6.28 13.15
CA ARG A 48 -2.83 5.02 12.59
C ARG A 48 -1.82 3.88 12.69
N TYR A 49 -0.55 4.20 12.49
CA TYR A 49 0.57 3.26 12.49
C TYR A 49 1.44 3.63 13.68
N SER A 50 1.54 2.75 14.67
CA SER A 50 2.44 2.96 15.82
C SER A 50 3.89 2.98 15.32
N VAL A 51 4.43 4.18 15.10
CA VAL A 51 5.72 4.40 14.42
C VAL A 51 6.70 5.17 15.29
N CYS A 52 7.99 4.96 15.05
CA CYS A 52 9.06 5.74 15.64
C CYS A 52 9.83 6.49 14.54
N ASN A 53 10.05 7.78 14.76
CA ASN A 53 10.74 8.68 13.83
C ASN A 53 12.27 8.66 13.97
N VAL A 54 12.80 8.03 15.02
CA VAL A 54 14.25 7.86 15.22
C VAL A 54 14.65 6.50 14.66
N LEU A 55 15.32 6.50 13.51
CA LEU A 55 15.87 5.30 12.90
C LEU A 55 17.20 4.90 13.57
N PRO A 56 17.51 3.61 13.69
CA PRO A 56 18.86 3.15 14.02
C PRO A 56 19.90 3.71 13.06
N ASN A 57 21.10 4.03 13.55
CA ASN A 57 22.14 4.71 12.75
C ASN A 57 22.45 4.04 11.40
N HIS A 58 22.55 2.70 11.38
CA HIS A 58 22.81 1.99 10.13
C HIS A 58 21.65 2.14 9.13
N LEU A 59 20.41 2.09 9.61
CA LEU A 59 19.23 2.21 8.77
C LEU A 59 19.10 3.63 8.24
N GLN A 60 19.39 4.63 9.08
CA GLN A 60 19.44 6.03 8.67
C GLN A 60 20.47 6.25 7.55
N GLN A 61 21.68 5.70 7.67
CA GLN A 61 22.72 5.80 6.64
C GLN A 61 22.28 5.20 5.30
N ILE A 62 21.63 4.04 5.33
CA ILE A 62 21.11 3.39 4.12
C ILE A 62 19.98 4.23 3.52
N VAL A 63 19.04 4.71 4.33
CA VAL A 63 17.93 5.58 3.88
C VAL A 63 18.45 6.83 3.20
N ASP A 64 19.41 7.53 3.82
CA ASP A 64 19.98 8.75 3.27
C ASP A 64 20.74 8.46 1.96
N SER A 65 21.51 7.36 1.91
CA SER A 65 22.25 6.97 0.71
C SER A 65 21.33 6.63 -0.46
N GLU A 66 20.28 5.83 -0.23
CA GLU A 66 19.34 5.45 -1.29
C GLU A 66 18.44 6.61 -1.69
N TYR A 67 18.08 7.49 -0.75
CA TYR A 67 17.35 8.70 -1.06
C TYR A 67 18.15 9.65 -1.97
N GLU A 68 19.44 9.85 -1.70
CA GLU A 68 20.31 10.65 -2.58
C GLU A 68 20.46 10.00 -3.97
N LYS A 69 20.64 8.67 -4.06
CA LYS A 69 20.65 7.98 -5.36
C LYS A 69 19.35 8.16 -6.13
N PHE A 70 18.21 8.07 -5.43
CA PHE A 70 16.88 8.28 -6.01
C PHE A 70 16.67 9.72 -6.52
N LEU A 71 17.29 10.72 -5.88
CA LEU A 71 17.27 12.10 -6.36
C LEU A 71 18.18 12.33 -7.57
N MET A 72 19.28 11.57 -7.66
CA MET A 72 20.24 11.66 -8.76
C MET A 72 19.84 10.86 -10.01
N SER A 73 18.90 9.92 -9.91
CA SER A 73 18.45 9.12 -11.05
C SER A 73 17.49 9.91 -11.96
N GLU A 74 17.81 10.02 -13.25
CA GLU A 74 17.04 10.75 -14.28
C GLU A 74 16.81 12.24 -13.99
N ASP A 75 16.32 13.02 -14.97
CA ASP A 75 16.07 14.49 -14.93
C ASP A 75 14.98 14.92 -13.91
N ARG A 76 15.07 14.40 -12.70
CA ARG A 76 14.30 14.76 -11.52
C ARG A 76 14.85 16.09 -11.02
N ILE A 77 14.64 17.14 -11.81
CA ILE A 77 14.81 18.55 -11.46
C ILE A 77 14.44 18.66 -9.98
N ARG A 78 15.38 19.17 -9.16
CA ARG A 78 15.38 19.37 -7.70
C ARG A 78 14.11 20.03 -7.13
N LYS A 79 12.94 19.51 -7.43
CA LYS A 79 11.71 19.75 -6.71
C LYS A 79 11.94 19.06 -5.38
N LYS A 80 11.80 19.82 -4.28
CA LYS A 80 11.94 19.31 -2.92
C LYS A 80 10.98 18.15 -2.72
N LYS A 81 11.40 16.93 -3.07
CA LYS A 81 10.72 15.71 -2.70
C LYS A 81 10.86 15.61 -1.19
N ARG A 82 9.75 15.33 -0.51
CA ARG A 82 9.72 15.20 0.95
C ARG A 82 9.34 13.77 1.23
N VAL A 83 10.24 13.02 1.82
CA VAL A 83 9.97 11.69 2.35
C VAL A 83 10.36 11.67 3.81
N THR A 84 9.56 11.01 4.64
CA THR A 84 9.95 10.73 6.02
C THR A 84 9.82 9.25 6.25
N PHE A 85 10.95 8.62 6.57
CA PHE A 85 11.00 7.22 6.95
C PHE A 85 10.80 7.08 8.45
N TYR A 86 10.07 6.04 8.80
CA TYR A 86 9.82 5.54 10.13
C TYR A 86 10.17 4.06 10.15
N TRP A 87 10.35 3.52 11.33
CA TRP A 87 10.19 2.09 11.53
C TRP A 87 8.91 1.83 12.34
N SER A 88 8.20 0.77 11.97
CA SER A 88 6.99 0.34 12.65
C SER A 88 7.34 -0.27 13.99
N MET A 89 6.66 0.13 15.06
CA MET A 89 6.73 -0.55 16.36
C MET A 89 5.73 -1.72 16.44
N SER A 90 4.81 -1.81 15.48
CA SER A 90 3.83 -2.88 15.39
C SER A 90 4.29 -3.97 14.44
N GLU A 91 4.11 -5.22 14.88
CA GLU A 91 4.34 -6.46 14.14
C GLU A 91 3.20 -6.80 13.16
N LYS A 92 2.10 -6.06 13.18
CA LYS A 92 0.94 -6.26 12.29
C LYS A 92 1.31 -6.14 10.80
N TYR A 93 2.26 -5.27 10.47
CA TYR A 93 2.68 -5.01 9.10
C TYR A 93 4.08 -5.57 8.86
N LEU A 94 4.15 -6.69 8.13
CA LEU A 94 5.40 -7.37 7.79
C LEU A 94 6.00 -6.90 6.46
N ASP A 95 5.36 -5.96 5.77
CA ASP A 95 5.86 -5.21 4.63
C ASP A 95 5.74 -3.71 4.95
N SER A 96 6.47 -2.85 4.25
CA SER A 96 6.44 -1.41 4.43
C SER A 96 5.04 -0.86 4.19
N VAL A 97 4.66 0.15 4.98
CA VAL A 97 3.43 0.89 4.77
C VAL A 97 3.78 2.32 4.40
N THR A 98 3.25 2.81 3.29
CA THR A 98 3.51 4.17 2.84
C THR A 98 2.21 4.90 2.51
N HIS A 99 2.16 6.19 2.85
CA HIS A 99 1.07 7.10 2.50
C HIS A 99 1.63 8.41 1.93
N GLY A 100 0.81 9.10 1.14
CA GLY A 100 1.21 10.30 0.43
C GLY A 100 1.99 10.00 -0.85
N ALA A 101 2.67 11.03 -1.38
CA ALA A 101 3.45 10.92 -2.61
C ALA A 101 4.60 11.93 -2.61
N LEU A 102 5.75 11.56 -3.18
CA LEU A 102 6.96 12.39 -3.09
C LEU A 102 6.84 13.72 -3.85
N ASN A 103 6.08 13.75 -4.96
CA ASN A 103 5.80 14.96 -5.73
C ASN A 103 4.61 15.79 -5.18
N SER A 104 4.05 15.39 -4.04
CA SER A 104 3.03 16.14 -3.31
C SER A 104 3.68 17.21 -2.40
N PRO A 105 3.05 18.39 -2.17
CA PRO A 105 3.55 19.38 -1.20
C PRO A 105 3.73 18.84 0.22
N TRP A 106 2.93 17.83 0.58
CA TRP A 106 2.95 17.17 1.88
C TRP A 106 3.94 16.00 1.98
N GLY A 107 4.50 15.57 0.83
CA GLY A 107 5.44 14.47 0.76
C GLY A 107 4.83 13.08 0.92
N ALA A 108 5.70 12.10 1.14
CA ALA A 108 5.36 10.72 1.47
C ALA A 108 5.90 10.34 2.86
N ARG A 109 5.22 9.40 3.52
CA ARG A 109 5.62 8.85 4.81
C ARG A 109 5.63 7.34 4.72
N THR A 110 6.78 6.74 5.01
CA THR A 110 7.01 5.31 4.86
C THR A 110 7.40 4.72 6.21
N ALA A 111 6.67 3.74 6.68
CA ALA A 111 7.01 2.93 7.85
C ALA A 111 7.57 1.60 7.37
N LEU A 112 8.87 1.42 7.58
CA LEU A 112 9.55 0.15 7.36
C LEU A 112 9.10 -0.88 8.41
N PRO A 113 9.09 -2.19 8.09
CA PRO A 113 8.74 -3.22 9.05
C PRO A 113 9.62 -3.18 10.30
N PHE A 114 9.06 -3.56 11.46
CA PHE A 114 9.80 -3.47 12.74
C PHE A 114 11.15 -4.20 12.72
N TYR A 115 11.26 -5.26 11.92
CA TYR A 115 12.44 -6.10 11.87
C TYR A 115 13.60 -5.50 11.07
N THR A 116 13.40 -4.41 10.33
CA THR A 116 14.49 -3.71 9.63
C THR A 116 15.49 -3.06 10.60
N GLN A 117 15.19 -3.02 11.90
CA GLN A 117 16.10 -2.51 12.92
C GLN A 117 17.21 -3.51 13.29
N PHE A 118 17.06 -4.81 12.97
CA PHE A 118 17.98 -5.86 13.43
C PHE A 118 19.13 -6.05 12.44
N GLN A 119 20.36 -6.00 12.96
CA GLN A 119 21.56 -6.35 12.19
C GLN A 119 21.96 -7.81 12.38
N THR A 120 21.68 -8.35 13.57
CA THR A 120 22.14 -9.68 13.96
C THR A 120 20.98 -10.57 14.39
N PHE A 121 21.20 -11.88 14.29
CA PHE A 121 20.23 -12.88 14.78
C PHE A 121 19.94 -12.69 16.27
N ASN A 122 20.95 -12.36 17.07
CA ASN A 122 20.80 -12.22 18.53
C ASN A 122 19.91 -11.03 18.89
N GLU A 123 20.06 -9.89 18.21
CA GLU A 123 19.18 -8.73 18.40
C GLU A 123 17.71 -9.07 18.09
N ALA A 124 17.49 -9.75 16.96
CA ALA A 124 16.16 -10.19 16.56
C ALA A 124 15.57 -11.20 17.57
N TYR A 125 16.38 -12.17 18.02
CA TYR A 125 16.00 -13.17 19.00
C TYR A 125 15.59 -12.55 20.34
N ASP A 126 16.40 -11.62 20.87
CA ASP A 126 16.12 -10.93 22.11
C ASP A 126 14.86 -10.06 22.02
N TYR A 127 14.62 -9.43 20.87
CA TYR A 127 13.40 -8.66 20.64
C TYR A 127 12.17 -9.57 20.60
N CYS A 128 12.24 -10.68 19.85
CA CYS A 128 11.13 -11.62 19.71
C CYS A 128 10.68 -12.17 21.07
N LYS A 129 11.64 -12.59 21.92
CA LYS A 129 11.33 -13.05 23.28
C LYS A 129 10.70 -11.99 24.18
N LYS A 130 11.21 -10.76 24.11
CA LYS A 130 10.76 -9.69 25.02
C LYS A 130 9.42 -9.09 24.61
N LYS A 131 9.09 -9.09 23.32
CA LYS A 131 7.97 -8.30 22.78
C LYS A 131 6.96 -9.07 21.93
N LEU A 132 7.31 -10.25 21.40
CA LEU A 132 6.48 -10.97 20.42
C LEU A 132 5.94 -12.30 20.98
N GLU A 133 5.58 -12.33 22.26
CA GLU A 133 4.90 -13.47 22.91
C GLU A 133 3.53 -13.01 23.46
N PRO A 134 2.42 -13.17 22.71
CA PRO A 134 2.32 -13.71 21.35
C PRO A 134 2.62 -12.67 20.26
N MET A 135 2.99 -13.16 19.07
CA MET A 135 3.17 -12.31 17.88
C MET A 135 1.83 -12.13 17.16
N LEU A 136 1.50 -10.93 16.68
CA LEU A 136 0.34 -10.73 15.82
C LEU A 136 0.69 -10.99 14.33
N PHE A 137 -0.10 -11.84 13.68
CA PHE A 137 -0.03 -12.10 12.24
C PHE A 137 -1.44 -12.24 11.67
N MET A 138 -1.78 -11.44 10.65
CA MET A 138 -3.11 -11.42 10.03
C MET A 138 -4.28 -11.27 11.01
N ASP A 139 -4.10 -10.33 11.96
CA ASP A 139 -5.05 -10.04 13.04
C ASP A 139 -5.33 -11.22 13.99
N GLU A 140 -4.46 -12.24 13.99
CA GLU A 140 -4.48 -13.36 14.93
C GLU A 140 -3.18 -13.46 15.74
N GLN A 141 -3.29 -14.04 16.93
CA GLN A 141 -2.14 -14.33 17.78
C GLN A 141 -1.47 -15.63 17.30
N ALA A 142 -0.23 -15.52 16.86
CA ALA A 142 0.67 -16.63 16.57
C ALA A 142 1.51 -16.91 17.82
N CYS A 143 1.24 -18.04 18.49
CA CYS A 143 2.03 -18.51 19.63
C CYS A 143 3.31 -19.20 19.13
N VAL A 144 4.36 -18.42 18.89
CA VAL A 144 5.65 -18.94 18.42
C VAL A 144 6.55 -19.25 19.62
N ILE A 145 7.02 -20.50 19.71
CA ILE A 145 8.08 -20.88 20.66
C ILE A 145 9.43 -20.51 20.03
N TRP A 146 10.05 -19.41 20.44
CA TRP A 146 11.23 -18.84 19.77
C TRP A 146 12.49 -19.71 19.87
N GLU A 147 12.61 -20.57 20.90
CA GLU A 147 13.70 -21.54 21.04
C GLU A 147 13.60 -22.71 20.06
N SER A 148 12.39 -23.00 19.55
CA SER A 148 12.15 -24.11 18.64
C SER A 148 12.84 -23.91 17.30
N SER A 149 13.01 -25.01 16.54
CA SER A 149 13.57 -24.95 15.19
C SER A 149 12.75 -24.07 14.23
N ILE A 150 11.42 -24.03 14.41
CA ILE A 150 10.52 -23.17 13.63
C ILE A 150 10.69 -21.70 14.06
N GLY A 151 10.71 -21.44 15.37
CA GLY A 151 10.91 -20.10 15.93
C GLY A 151 12.22 -19.46 15.46
N ARG A 152 13.33 -20.22 15.53
CA ARG A 152 14.64 -19.78 15.02
C ARG A 152 14.61 -19.47 13.52
N GLN A 153 13.96 -20.33 12.72
CA GLN A 153 13.82 -20.09 11.29
C GLN A 153 12.98 -18.84 10.96
N ILE A 154 11.98 -18.50 11.78
CA ILE A 154 11.24 -17.24 11.64
C ILE A 154 12.17 -16.06 11.95
N ILE A 155 12.96 -16.13 13.02
CA ILE A 155 13.89 -15.07 13.41
C ILE A 155 14.95 -14.82 12.33
N GLU A 156 15.45 -15.86 11.67
CA GLU A 156 16.36 -15.72 10.52
C GLU A 156 15.76 -14.88 9.38
N THR A 157 14.43 -14.87 9.21
CA THR A 157 13.76 -14.05 8.19
C THR A 157 13.59 -12.59 8.60
N PHE A 158 13.78 -12.26 9.87
CA PHE A 158 13.71 -10.89 10.37
C PHE A 158 15.02 -10.13 10.18
N VAL A 159 16.15 -10.81 10.10
CA VAL A 159 17.44 -10.19 9.79
C VAL A 159 17.52 -10.01 8.27
N LEU A 160 17.70 -8.79 7.79
CA LEU A 160 17.87 -8.49 6.37
C LEU A 160 19.32 -8.09 6.08
N SER A 161 19.83 -8.46 4.91
CA SER A 161 21.09 -7.88 4.42
C SER A 161 20.94 -6.40 4.09
N GLU A 162 22.07 -5.69 4.02
CA GLU A 162 22.08 -4.30 3.57
C GLU A 162 21.49 -4.15 2.16
N ASP A 163 21.76 -5.09 1.26
CA ASP A 163 21.20 -5.11 -0.09
C ASP A 163 19.67 -5.18 -0.08
N ALA A 164 19.12 -6.05 0.78
CA ALA A 164 17.67 -6.19 0.93
C ALA A 164 17.03 -4.91 1.48
N LEU A 165 17.71 -4.22 2.41
CA LEU A 165 17.28 -2.91 2.92
C LEU A 165 17.33 -1.84 1.83
N ARG A 166 18.41 -1.79 1.03
CA ARG A 166 18.56 -0.85 -0.09
C ARG A 166 17.44 -1.02 -1.13
N PHE A 167 17.18 -2.26 -1.54
CA PHE A 167 16.05 -2.60 -2.40
C PHE A 167 14.73 -2.12 -1.82
N LEU A 168 14.46 -2.42 -0.55
CA LEU A 168 13.21 -2.09 0.12
C LEU A 168 12.94 -0.57 0.10
N ILE A 169 13.95 0.22 0.43
CA ILE A 169 13.87 1.69 0.46
C ILE A 169 13.65 2.22 -0.96
N GLN A 170 14.45 1.77 -1.93
CA GLN A 170 14.35 2.24 -3.31
C GLN A 170 12.99 1.92 -3.94
N ARG A 171 12.48 0.70 -3.69
CA ARG A 171 11.15 0.26 -4.08
C ARG A 171 10.07 1.19 -3.52
N ASP A 172 10.12 1.50 -2.22
CA ASP A 172 9.11 2.34 -1.58
C ASP A 172 9.12 3.78 -2.11
N LEU A 173 10.31 4.32 -2.40
CA LEU A 173 10.50 5.64 -3.03
C LEU A 173 9.90 5.70 -4.44
N ILE A 174 10.24 4.72 -5.30
CA ILE A 174 9.74 4.65 -6.68
C ILE A 174 8.22 4.46 -6.68
N ALA A 175 7.73 3.54 -5.85
CA ALA A 175 6.31 3.19 -5.84
C ALA A 175 5.41 4.35 -5.37
N HIS A 176 5.94 5.36 -4.67
CA HIS A 176 5.20 6.54 -4.20
C HIS A 176 5.71 7.85 -4.82
N GLU A 177 6.45 7.77 -5.92
CA GLU A 177 6.97 8.95 -6.59
C GLU A 177 5.84 9.85 -7.12
N ALA A 178 4.85 9.25 -7.77
CA ALA A 178 3.77 9.96 -8.44
C ALA A 178 2.50 10.09 -7.57
N VAL A 179 1.99 11.33 -7.44
CA VAL A 179 0.66 11.65 -6.86
C VAL A 179 -0.44 10.78 -7.46
N LYS A 180 -0.27 10.32 -8.72
CA LYS A 180 -1.19 9.40 -9.41
C LYS A 180 -1.61 8.23 -8.50
N ARG A 181 -0.68 7.59 -7.78
CA ARG A 181 -0.98 6.44 -6.91
C ARG A 181 -2.04 6.75 -5.84
N MET A 182 -1.99 7.95 -5.28
CA MET A 182 -2.93 8.46 -4.29
C MET A 182 -4.21 8.99 -4.97
N ALA A 183 -4.08 9.80 -6.01
CA ALA A 183 -5.21 10.48 -6.63
C ALA A 183 -6.17 9.54 -7.37
N LEU A 184 -5.70 8.39 -7.88
CA LEU A 184 -6.52 7.49 -8.70
C LEU A 184 -7.71 6.89 -7.94
N PHE A 185 -7.56 6.50 -6.68
CA PHE A 185 -8.69 6.00 -5.90
C PHE A 185 -9.79 7.07 -5.77
N ALA A 186 -9.39 8.29 -5.43
CA ALA A 186 -10.28 9.45 -5.34
C ALA A 186 -10.96 9.75 -6.69
N PHE A 187 -10.19 9.68 -7.78
CA PHE A 187 -10.68 9.87 -9.14
C PHE A 187 -11.70 8.79 -9.55
N TYR A 188 -11.38 7.50 -9.36
CA TYR A 188 -12.30 6.42 -9.67
C TYR A 188 -13.57 6.50 -8.83
N TRP A 189 -13.45 6.78 -7.53
CA TRP A 189 -14.64 7.00 -6.70
C TRP A 189 -15.51 8.10 -7.28
N PHE A 190 -14.93 9.27 -7.56
CA PHE A 190 -15.64 10.41 -8.11
C PHE A 190 -16.34 10.06 -9.43
N CYS A 191 -15.64 9.45 -10.38
CA CYS A 191 -16.19 9.09 -11.69
C CYS A 191 -17.31 8.04 -11.59
N TYR A 192 -17.06 6.93 -10.90
CA TYR A 192 -18.01 5.82 -10.80
C TYR A 192 -19.29 6.23 -10.07
N THR A 193 -19.17 6.92 -8.94
CA THR A 193 -20.34 7.39 -8.18
C THR A 193 -21.10 8.48 -8.93
N SER A 194 -20.41 9.40 -9.62
CA SER A 194 -21.07 10.41 -10.47
C SER A 194 -21.90 9.78 -11.59
N ILE A 195 -21.35 8.77 -12.28
CA ILE A 195 -22.06 8.02 -13.31
C ILE A 195 -23.26 7.30 -12.71
N ALA A 196 -23.10 6.63 -11.57
CA ALA A 196 -24.19 5.92 -10.89
C ALA A 196 -25.34 6.86 -10.51
N PHE A 197 -25.03 8.04 -9.95
CA PHE A 197 -26.04 9.05 -9.63
C PHE A 197 -26.68 9.67 -10.88
N MET A 198 -25.91 9.89 -11.96
CA MET A 198 -26.46 10.36 -13.23
C MET A 198 -27.49 9.35 -13.77
N LEU A 199 -27.15 8.06 -13.80
CA LEU A 199 -28.05 6.99 -14.20
C LEU A 199 -29.28 6.91 -13.29
N ALA A 200 -29.10 7.04 -11.98
CA ALA A 200 -30.20 7.08 -11.03
C ALA A 200 -31.17 8.24 -11.33
N GLN A 201 -30.66 9.41 -11.69
CA GLN A 201 -31.51 10.55 -12.07
C GLN A 201 -32.21 10.32 -13.42
N ILE A 202 -31.56 9.73 -14.41
CA ILE A 202 -32.15 9.45 -15.73
C ILE A 202 -33.30 8.45 -15.60
N ILE A 203 -33.06 7.33 -14.93
CA ILE A 203 -34.07 6.28 -14.71
C ILE A 203 -35.22 6.84 -13.88
N LEU A 204 -34.92 7.60 -12.81
CA LEU A 204 -35.97 8.25 -12.04
C LEU A 204 -36.78 9.20 -12.92
N HIS A 205 -36.15 10.02 -13.76
CA HIS A 205 -36.87 10.98 -14.60
C HIS A 205 -37.81 10.31 -15.60
N TYR A 206 -37.40 9.18 -16.19
CA TYR A 206 -38.15 8.52 -17.26
C TYR A 206 -39.23 7.55 -16.73
N TYR A 207 -38.93 6.78 -15.68
CA TYR A 207 -39.80 5.67 -15.23
C TYR A 207 -40.60 5.96 -13.97
N PHE A 208 -40.15 6.89 -13.12
CA PHE A 208 -40.76 7.13 -11.82
C PHE A 208 -41.16 8.61 -11.71
N THR A 209 -42.27 8.95 -11.07
CA THR A 209 -42.81 10.33 -11.04
C THR A 209 -42.01 11.31 -10.16
N GLY A 210 -40.69 11.15 -10.05
CA GLY A 210 -39.78 12.03 -9.31
C GLY A 210 -39.77 11.80 -7.81
N SER A 211 -40.17 10.60 -7.34
CA SER A 211 -40.16 10.23 -5.93
C SER A 211 -38.74 10.18 -5.37
N ILE A 212 -38.53 10.78 -4.19
CA ILE A 212 -37.24 10.77 -3.52
C ILE A 212 -36.86 9.38 -2.99
N LEU A 213 -37.85 8.56 -2.60
CA LEU A 213 -37.62 7.21 -2.11
C LEU A 213 -37.06 6.31 -3.23
N TRP A 214 -37.64 6.40 -4.42
CA TRP A 214 -37.12 5.70 -5.60
C TRP A 214 -35.71 6.17 -5.97
N PHE A 215 -35.43 7.48 -5.83
CA PHE A 215 -34.07 8.00 -6.07
C PHE A 215 -33.06 7.42 -5.09
N CYS A 216 -33.37 7.39 -3.79
CA CYS A 216 -32.48 6.84 -2.77
C CYS A 216 -32.25 5.34 -2.97
N GLY A 217 -33.32 4.58 -3.22
CA GLY A 217 -33.21 3.13 -3.46
C GLY A 217 -32.39 2.82 -4.71
N LEU A 218 -32.65 3.50 -5.82
CA LEU A 218 -31.91 3.31 -7.06
C LEU A 218 -30.45 3.77 -6.93
N SER A 219 -30.20 4.89 -6.25
CA SER A 219 -28.85 5.37 -5.98
C SER A 219 -28.06 4.36 -5.16
N LEU A 220 -28.66 3.73 -4.15
CA LEU A 220 -28.00 2.68 -3.36
C LEU A 220 -27.63 1.48 -4.24
N VAL A 221 -28.58 1.00 -5.05
CA VAL A 221 -28.38 -0.16 -5.94
C VAL A 221 -27.29 0.11 -6.97
N LEU A 222 -27.28 1.29 -7.60
CA LEU A 222 -26.29 1.65 -8.62
C LEU A 222 -24.93 2.04 -8.03
N ASN A 223 -24.88 2.63 -6.83
CA ASN A 223 -23.60 2.98 -6.20
C ASN A 223 -22.87 1.75 -5.64
N ALA A 224 -23.55 0.65 -5.30
CA ALA A 224 -22.88 -0.58 -4.86
C ALA A 224 -21.82 -1.10 -5.86
N PRO A 225 -22.15 -1.36 -7.15
CA PRO A 225 -21.15 -1.74 -8.14
C PRO A 225 -20.18 -0.60 -8.47
N ALA A 226 -20.59 0.66 -8.31
CA ALA A 226 -19.72 1.83 -8.51
C ALA A 226 -18.59 1.89 -7.47
N CYS A 227 -18.93 1.69 -6.20
CA CYS A 227 -17.98 1.59 -5.08
C CYS A 227 -17.08 0.37 -5.22
N TRP A 228 -17.64 -0.77 -5.64
CA TRP A 228 -16.83 -1.96 -5.92
C TRP A 228 -15.84 -1.70 -7.07
N GLY A 229 -16.31 -1.18 -8.20
CA GLY A 229 -15.50 -0.87 -9.37
C GLY A 229 -14.39 0.13 -9.08
N SER A 230 -14.64 1.16 -8.27
CA SER A 230 -13.61 2.14 -7.91
C SER A 230 -12.48 1.53 -7.08
N VAL A 231 -12.81 0.65 -6.12
CA VAL A 231 -11.82 -0.08 -5.33
C VAL A 231 -11.04 -1.06 -6.21
N GLN A 232 -11.70 -1.81 -7.10
CA GLN A 232 -11.02 -2.80 -7.95
C GLN A 232 -10.06 -2.15 -8.96
N ASN A 233 -10.44 -1.02 -9.57
CA ASN A 233 -9.53 -0.31 -10.47
C ASN A 233 -8.34 0.30 -9.72
N ALA A 234 -8.57 0.87 -8.54
CA ALA A 234 -7.46 1.37 -7.71
C ALA A 234 -6.48 0.24 -7.35
N LYS A 235 -7.00 -0.94 -6.99
CA LYS A 235 -6.21 -2.15 -6.74
C LYS A 235 -5.37 -2.58 -7.95
N LEU A 236 -5.95 -2.55 -9.15
CA LEU A 236 -5.25 -2.88 -10.39
C LEU A 236 -4.10 -1.89 -10.69
N ASP A 237 -4.32 -0.60 -10.49
CA ASP A 237 -3.26 0.41 -10.64
C ASP A 237 -2.16 0.26 -9.58
N TRP A 238 -2.52 -0.06 -8.33
CA TRP A 238 -1.53 -0.35 -7.29
C TRP A 238 -0.73 -1.61 -7.62
N HIS A 239 -1.36 -2.64 -8.20
CA HIS A 239 -0.70 -3.86 -8.63
C HIS A 239 0.38 -3.59 -9.67
N THR A 240 0.03 -2.85 -10.73
CA THR A 240 0.97 -2.50 -11.80
C THR A 240 2.08 -1.56 -11.30
N THR A 241 1.76 -0.61 -10.43
CA THR A 241 2.74 0.29 -9.82
C THR A 241 3.73 -0.47 -8.94
N ASP A 242 3.26 -1.42 -8.13
CA ASP A 242 4.13 -2.22 -7.26
C ASP A 242 5.09 -3.09 -8.07
N GLN A 243 4.62 -3.72 -9.15
CA GLN A 243 5.46 -4.52 -10.05
C GLN A 243 6.51 -3.66 -10.78
N SER A 244 6.10 -2.49 -11.29
CA SER A 244 7.05 -1.57 -11.93
C SER A 244 8.10 -1.09 -10.93
N ALA A 245 7.67 -0.71 -9.72
CA ALA A 245 8.58 -0.21 -8.70
C ALA A 245 9.59 -1.27 -8.23
N ASP A 246 9.19 -2.54 -8.15
CA ASP A 246 10.13 -3.63 -7.88
C ASP A 246 11.16 -3.79 -9.00
N ALA A 247 10.68 -3.79 -10.26
CA ALA A 247 11.55 -3.93 -11.41
C ALA A 247 12.55 -2.78 -11.51
N ASP A 248 12.07 -1.55 -11.32
CA ASP A 248 12.89 -0.33 -11.39
C ASP A 248 13.86 -0.25 -10.20
N ALA A 249 13.44 -0.63 -8.99
CA ALA A 249 14.34 -0.73 -7.84
C ALA A 249 15.45 -1.77 -8.07
N ALA A 250 15.11 -2.94 -8.61
CA ALA A 250 16.08 -3.99 -8.91
C ALA A 250 17.07 -3.62 -10.01
N ARG A 251 16.70 -2.71 -10.93
CA ARG A 251 17.57 -2.21 -12.00
C ARG A 251 18.56 -1.14 -11.54
N VAL A 252 18.39 -0.55 -10.35
CA VAL A 252 19.32 0.48 -9.85
C VAL A 252 20.75 -0.06 -9.73
N SER A 253 20.92 -1.28 -9.24
CA SER A 253 22.21 -1.99 -9.28
C SER A 253 22.04 -3.49 -9.01
N LEU A 254 23.11 -4.25 -9.27
CA LEU A 254 23.15 -5.69 -8.98
C LEU A 254 22.86 -6.00 -7.49
N ALA A 255 23.31 -5.13 -6.58
CA ALA A 255 23.03 -5.22 -5.16
C ALA A 255 21.52 -5.12 -4.87
N HIS A 256 20.80 -4.18 -5.50
CA HIS A 256 19.35 -4.06 -5.34
C HIS A 256 18.61 -5.29 -5.87
N SER A 257 19.04 -5.81 -7.02
CA SER A 257 18.48 -7.02 -7.59
C SER A 257 18.64 -8.25 -6.67
N ARG A 258 19.84 -8.44 -6.11
CA ARG A 258 20.11 -9.48 -5.09
C ARG A 258 19.27 -9.27 -3.83
N GLY A 259 19.23 -8.03 -3.35
CA GLY A 259 18.47 -7.64 -2.17
C GLY A 259 16.96 -7.89 -2.31
N GLY A 260 16.38 -7.58 -3.47
CA GLY A 260 14.96 -7.81 -3.73
C GLY A 260 14.58 -9.28 -3.71
N LYS A 261 15.42 -10.15 -4.27
CA LYS A 261 15.23 -11.60 -4.17
C LYS A 261 15.27 -12.08 -2.72
N GLU A 262 16.28 -11.65 -1.95
CA GLU A 262 16.41 -12.02 -0.54
C GLU A 262 15.19 -11.56 0.27
N TYR A 263 14.78 -10.31 0.08
CA TYR A 263 13.66 -9.71 0.80
C TYR A 263 12.38 -10.54 0.62
N TYR A 264 11.98 -10.82 -0.63
CA TYR A 264 10.77 -11.60 -0.87
C TYR A 264 10.93 -13.06 -0.48
N GLN A 265 12.10 -13.66 -0.66
CA GLN A 265 12.35 -15.03 -0.21
C GLN A 265 12.15 -15.17 1.30
N LYS A 266 12.70 -14.24 2.09
CA LYS A 266 12.51 -14.20 3.55
C LYS A 266 11.06 -13.92 3.93
N LEU A 267 10.41 -12.97 3.27
CA LEU A 267 9.00 -12.65 3.51
C LEU A 267 8.06 -13.83 3.22
N LEU A 268 8.25 -14.52 2.10
CA LEU A 268 7.48 -15.71 1.73
C LEU A 268 7.76 -16.87 2.67
N LYS A 269 9.03 -17.14 3.02
CA LYS A 269 9.41 -18.17 4.01
C LYS A 269 8.73 -17.90 5.35
N ARG A 270 8.79 -16.66 5.84
CA ARG A 270 8.15 -16.25 7.10
C ARG A 270 6.65 -16.51 7.09
N ASN A 271 5.97 -16.07 6.03
CA ASN A 271 4.52 -16.25 5.91
C ASN A 271 4.14 -17.73 5.86
N ARG A 272 4.94 -18.58 5.21
CA ARG A 272 4.75 -20.05 5.21
C ARG A 272 4.92 -20.66 6.60
N LEU A 273 5.90 -20.20 7.38
CA LEU A 273 6.10 -20.70 8.74
C LEU A 273 4.97 -20.26 9.67
N LEU A 274 4.58 -18.98 9.61
CA LEU A 274 3.47 -18.44 10.42
C LEU A 274 2.11 -19.04 10.02
N ARG A 275 1.91 -19.37 8.74
CA ARG A 275 0.73 -20.09 8.24
C ARG A 275 0.46 -21.40 8.98
N GLU A 276 1.49 -22.12 9.39
CA GLU A 276 1.34 -23.40 10.12
C GLU A 276 1.01 -23.20 11.61
N ILE A 277 1.16 -21.98 12.14
CA ILE A 277 1.03 -21.67 13.57
C ILE A 277 -0.32 -21.01 13.88
N ILE A 278 -0.83 -20.17 12.98
CA ILE A 278 -2.11 -19.46 13.20
C ILE A 278 -3.33 -20.32 12.89
N HIS A 279 -4.47 -19.95 13.49
CA HIS A 279 -5.75 -20.58 13.19
C HIS A 279 -6.16 -20.32 11.74
N ASP A 280 -6.69 -21.35 11.05
CA ASP A 280 -7.11 -21.24 9.65
C ASP A 280 -6.02 -20.69 8.70
N GLY A 281 -4.73 -20.82 9.04
CA GLY A 281 -3.64 -20.24 8.25
C GLY A 281 -3.64 -20.69 6.79
N VAL A 282 -4.02 -21.93 6.51
CA VAL A 282 -4.21 -22.49 5.17
C VAL A 282 -5.22 -21.69 4.32
N LYS A 283 -6.27 -21.12 4.94
CA LYS A 283 -7.28 -20.30 4.25
C LYS A 283 -6.83 -18.86 4.03
N LYS A 284 -5.82 -18.38 4.76
CA LYS A 284 -5.35 -17.00 4.72
C LYS A 284 -4.07 -16.81 3.92
N VAL A 285 -3.20 -17.82 3.92
CA VAL A 285 -1.90 -17.83 3.25
C VAL A 285 -1.82 -19.06 2.36
N SER A 286 -1.51 -18.85 1.09
CA SER A 286 -1.21 -19.91 0.14
C SER A 286 0.02 -20.73 0.54
N ALA A 287 0.18 -21.93 -0.03
CA ALA A 287 1.32 -22.81 0.25
C ALA A 287 2.69 -22.17 -0.11
N VAL A 288 2.71 -21.22 -1.04
CA VAL A 288 3.93 -20.48 -1.41
C VAL A 288 4.25 -19.32 -0.47
N GLY A 289 3.38 -19.00 0.50
CA GLY A 289 3.58 -17.89 1.45
C GLY A 289 2.91 -16.58 1.05
N ASN A 290 2.08 -16.57 0.01
CA ASN A 290 1.36 -15.37 -0.40
C ASN A 290 0.04 -15.22 0.40
N PRO A 291 -0.23 -14.08 1.06
CA PRO A 291 -1.52 -13.75 1.65
C PRO A 291 -2.64 -13.66 0.61
N ASN A 292 -3.79 -14.25 0.88
CA ASN A 292 -4.93 -14.26 -0.05
C ASN A 292 -5.57 -12.87 -0.25
N ASN A 293 -5.43 -11.97 0.74
CA ASN A 293 -5.92 -10.59 0.67
C ASN A 293 -4.87 -9.58 0.19
N SER A 294 -3.69 -10.03 -0.23
CA SER A 294 -2.66 -9.13 -0.79
C SER A 294 -3.15 -8.53 -2.11
N ASN A 295 -2.93 -7.24 -2.30
CA ASN A 295 -3.25 -6.58 -3.57
C ASN A 295 -2.36 -7.09 -4.72
N THR A 296 -1.07 -7.21 -4.43
CA THR A 296 -0.04 -7.63 -5.35
C THR A 296 0.61 -8.89 -4.79
N SER A 297 0.53 -9.99 -5.52
CA SER A 297 1.07 -11.27 -5.08
C SER A 297 2.58 -11.17 -4.85
N TYR A 298 3.03 -11.41 -3.62
CA TYR A 298 4.45 -11.44 -3.28
C TYR A 298 5.21 -12.53 -4.03
N TRP A 299 4.53 -13.63 -4.38
CA TRP A 299 5.11 -14.68 -5.22
C TRP A 299 5.38 -14.16 -6.64
N SER A 300 4.42 -13.45 -7.23
CA SER A 300 4.60 -12.86 -8.57
C SER A 300 5.71 -11.80 -8.59
N ARG A 301 5.78 -10.97 -7.54
CA ARG A 301 6.86 -9.98 -7.35
C ARG A 301 8.23 -10.67 -7.24
N TYR A 302 8.31 -11.74 -6.45
CA TYR A 302 9.52 -12.55 -6.33
C TYR A 302 9.96 -13.18 -7.66
N THR A 303 9.06 -13.84 -8.39
CA THR A 303 9.42 -14.51 -9.65
C THR A 303 9.91 -13.51 -10.70
N ALA A 304 9.27 -12.34 -10.81
CA ALA A 304 9.72 -11.28 -11.71
C ALA A 304 11.15 -10.80 -11.38
N LEU A 305 11.49 -10.70 -10.08
CA LEU A 305 12.83 -10.33 -9.63
C LEU A 305 13.87 -11.42 -9.86
N VAL A 306 13.48 -12.69 -9.82
CA VAL A 306 14.39 -13.81 -10.16
C VAL A 306 14.82 -13.71 -11.61
N ASP A 307 13.88 -13.45 -12.52
CA ASP A 307 14.13 -13.33 -13.95
C ASP A 307 15.00 -12.08 -14.25
N LEU A 308 14.63 -10.93 -13.69
CA LEU A 308 15.41 -9.68 -13.83
C LEU A 308 16.83 -9.81 -13.26
N HIS A 309 17.01 -10.54 -12.17
CA HIS A 309 18.34 -10.79 -11.63
C HIS A 309 19.20 -11.65 -12.55
N ALA A 310 18.62 -12.67 -13.18
CA ALA A 310 19.32 -13.49 -14.15
C ALA A 310 19.76 -12.65 -15.35
N GLU A 311 18.88 -11.78 -15.86
CA GLU A 311 19.19 -10.82 -16.93
C GLU A 311 20.32 -9.86 -16.54
N ASN A 312 20.22 -9.21 -15.38
CA ASN A 312 21.25 -8.28 -14.88
C ASN A 312 22.62 -8.96 -14.73
N ASN A 313 22.65 -10.20 -14.23
CA ASN A 313 23.90 -10.98 -14.11
C ASN A 313 24.50 -11.33 -15.49
N LEU A 314 23.68 -11.54 -16.52
CA LEU A 314 24.17 -11.81 -17.87
C LEU A 314 24.75 -10.53 -18.49
N LEU A 315 24.06 -9.40 -18.33
CA LEU A 315 24.55 -8.10 -18.81
C LEU A 315 25.87 -7.72 -18.15
N ASP A 316 26.00 -7.90 -16.84
CA ASP A 316 27.25 -7.64 -16.09
C ASP A 316 28.42 -8.50 -16.57
N LYS A 317 28.16 -9.78 -16.90
CA LYS A 317 29.17 -10.68 -17.49
C LYS A 317 29.57 -10.25 -18.90
N ILE A 318 28.63 -9.76 -19.70
CA ILE A 318 28.92 -9.28 -21.06
C ILE A 318 29.73 -7.99 -21.00
N SER A 319 29.38 -7.03 -20.13
CA SER A 319 30.15 -5.80 -19.98
C SER A 319 31.57 -6.07 -19.48
N THR A 320 31.73 -6.99 -18.53
CA THR A 320 33.07 -7.34 -18.00
C THR A 320 33.93 -8.13 -19.00
N ALA A 321 33.32 -8.87 -19.92
CA ALA A 321 34.04 -9.59 -20.99
C ALA A 321 34.35 -8.71 -22.22
N GLY A 322 33.62 -7.61 -22.41
CA GLY A 322 33.83 -6.69 -23.54
C GLY A 322 34.98 -5.69 -23.34
N ASP A 323 35.43 -5.50 -22.10
CA ASP A 323 36.48 -4.55 -21.73
C ASP A 323 37.91 -5.17 -21.73
N SER A 324 38.08 -6.41 -22.21
CA SER A 324 39.37 -7.11 -22.34
C SER A 324 39.81 -7.27 -23.79
#